data_AF-A0A2N2VSW5-F1
#
_entry.id   AF-A0A2N2VSW5-F1
#
_cell.length_a   1.000
_cell.length_b   1.000
_cell.length_c   1.000
_cell.angle_alpha   90.00
_cell.angle_beta   90.00
_cell.angle_gamma   90.00
#
_symmetry.space_group_name_H-M   'P 1'
#
loop_
_entity.id
_entity.type
_entity.pdbx_description
1 polymer ?
#
loop_
_entity_poly.entity_id
_entity_poly.type
_entity_poly.pdbx_seq_one_letter_code
_entity_poly.pdbx_strand_id
1 'polypeptide(L)'
;NFDQQVDMYQNLEFTFNHDLVPDSLLNRMDSSSYITFTPAINGRFQWTDVRTLVFLPATPFAPNTDYSLTIRPDISKHLVKKLKPEDKEIRFHTPYLAIERSQTYWSLDENDKSQIQLRIKLFFNHKVDLNTLRKLTSVKLDNKAVAATLLTRENTNEIEFSIAAPSNEMTSKPLMLTIAEGMTCIGSARANPDEMVVNMTMPQRDRIEITDVQTEFEDGEGVVYIYATQPAVEQGLRGLITVKPDVTFTASTVGNAIKLKGNFADGQTYNLTISGKLKGIFGPELENDYQQTIIFGALEPYIAFSDQSGMYLSTGGSGNLGINIINVPKVKITVFKVFENNIQHFMRQGKQWDWSYEDDDYHDSYSYSLNEDYGKIISTR
;
A
#
# COMPACT_ATOMS: atom_id res chain seq x y z
N ASN A 1 -22.95 -1.96 -3.63
CA ASN A 1 -22.08 -0.77 -3.78
C ASN A 1 -20.69 -1.12 -4.34
N PHE A 2 -20.50 -2.29 -4.96
CA PHE A 2 -19.18 -2.70 -5.46
C PHE A 2 -19.24 -2.95 -6.96
N ASP A 3 -18.22 -2.46 -7.68
CA ASP A 3 -18.01 -2.69 -9.11
C ASP A 3 -17.47 -4.11 -9.33
N GLN A 4 -17.05 -4.42 -10.57
CA GLN A 4 -16.31 -5.66 -10.81
C GLN A 4 -14.99 -5.71 -10.04
N GLN A 5 -14.37 -4.57 -9.73
CA GLN A 5 -13.18 -4.49 -8.90
C GLN A 5 -13.53 -3.94 -7.51
N VAL A 6 -12.99 -4.57 -6.45
CA VAL A 6 -13.09 -4.11 -5.07
C VAL A 6 -11.71 -3.87 -4.49
N ASP A 7 -11.59 -2.87 -3.61
CA ASP A 7 -10.37 -2.75 -2.83
C ASP A 7 -10.18 -3.97 -1.91
N MET A 8 -8.93 -4.29 -1.58
CA MET A 8 -8.59 -5.38 -0.66
C MET A 8 -9.16 -5.21 0.75
N TYR A 9 -9.56 -4.00 1.10
CA TYR A 9 -10.06 -3.66 2.42
C TYR A 9 -11.57 -3.34 2.40
N GLN A 10 -12.16 -3.09 1.23
CA GLN A 10 -13.55 -2.65 1.07
C GLN A 10 -14.62 -3.57 1.70
N ASN A 11 -15.48 -3.06 2.61
CA ASN A 11 -16.70 -3.80 2.98
C ASN A 11 -17.69 -3.86 1.81
N LEU A 12 -18.45 -4.95 1.76
CA LEU A 12 -19.43 -5.19 0.70
C LEU A 12 -20.83 -4.89 1.21
N GLU A 13 -21.55 -3.99 0.54
CA GLU A 13 -22.93 -3.63 0.85
C GLU A 13 -23.91 -4.26 -0.15
N PHE A 14 -24.92 -4.91 0.41
CA PHE A 14 -25.98 -5.60 -0.29
C PHE A 14 -27.31 -4.95 0.07
N THR A 15 -27.95 -4.33 -0.92
CA THR A 15 -29.29 -3.75 -0.79
C THR A 15 -30.32 -4.71 -1.37
N PHE A 16 -31.34 -5.03 -0.57
CA PHE A 16 -32.41 -5.94 -0.97
C PHE A 16 -33.70 -5.17 -1.30
N ASN A 17 -34.57 -5.80 -2.10
CA ASN A 17 -35.85 -5.23 -2.52
C ASN A 17 -37.00 -5.45 -1.51
N HIS A 18 -36.72 -6.08 -0.36
CA HIS A 18 -37.67 -6.35 0.71
C HIS A 18 -37.06 -6.00 2.06
N ASP A 19 -37.91 -5.69 3.04
CA ASP A 19 -37.51 -5.61 4.44
C ASP A 19 -37.20 -7.03 4.93
N LEU A 20 -36.01 -7.24 5.49
CA LEU A 20 -35.50 -8.57 5.86
C LEU A 20 -35.30 -8.73 7.37
N VAL A 21 -35.14 -7.62 8.10
CA VAL A 21 -34.95 -7.61 9.55
C VAL A 21 -35.80 -6.55 10.23
N PRO A 22 -36.22 -6.76 11.49
CA PRO A 22 -36.81 -5.70 12.31
C PRO A 22 -35.76 -4.72 12.83
N ASP A 23 -36.19 -3.51 13.18
CA ASP A 23 -35.36 -2.42 13.71
C ASP A 23 -34.49 -2.83 14.91
N SER A 24 -34.96 -3.79 15.71
CA SER A 24 -34.27 -4.28 16.92
C SER A 24 -32.94 -5.00 16.62
N LEU A 25 -32.70 -5.40 15.38
CA LEU A 25 -31.49 -6.07 14.93
C LEU A 25 -30.51 -5.15 14.18
N LEU A 26 -30.90 -3.90 13.92
CA LEU A 26 -30.04 -2.95 13.23
C LEU A 26 -28.81 -2.61 14.08
N ASN A 27 -27.70 -2.36 13.40
CA ASN A 27 -26.41 -1.99 13.98
C ASN A 27 -25.83 -2.98 15.00
N ARG A 28 -26.21 -4.26 14.86
CA ARG A 28 -25.64 -5.36 15.65
C ARG A 28 -24.79 -6.26 14.77
N MET A 29 -23.63 -6.67 15.29
CA MET A 29 -22.79 -7.67 14.67
C MET A 29 -23.47 -9.03 14.64
N ASP A 30 -23.54 -9.63 13.46
CA ASP A 30 -24.10 -10.96 13.21
C ASP A 30 -23.03 -11.86 12.56
N SER A 31 -22.86 -13.07 13.11
CA SER A 31 -21.94 -14.09 12.58
C SER A 31 -22.65 -15.11 11.68
N SER A 32 -23.90 -14.85 11.31
CA SER A 32 -24.67 -15.72 10.43
C SER A 32 -24.13 -15.69 9.01
N SER A 33 -24.09 -16.86 8.37
CA SER A 33 -23.70 -16.96 6.97
C SER A 33 -24.88 -16.57 6.09
N TYR A 34 -25.03 -15.27 5.82
CA TYR A 34 -26.02 -14.75 4.87
C TYR A 34 -25.54 -14.88 3.41
N ILE A 35 -24.23 -14.85 3.22
CA ILE A 35 -23.57 -14.87 1.92
C ILE A 35 -22.45 -15.90 1.99
N THR A 36 -22.28 -16.68 0.91
CA THR A 36 -21.14 -17.57 0.72
C THR A 36 -20.18 -16.92 -0.26
N PHE A 37 -18.91 -16.82 0.10
CA PHE A 37 -17.84 -16.34 -0.78
C PHE A 37 -16.98 -17.51 -1.27
N THR A 38 -16.50 -17.42 -2.50
CA THR A 38 -15.50 -18.32 -3.09
C THR A 38 -14.42 -17.49 -3.78
N PRO A 39 -13.14 -17.56 -3.34
CA PRO A 39 -12.64 -18.22 -2.14
C PRO A 39 -13.34 -17.77 -0.85
N ALA A 40 -13.28 -18.60 0.20
CA ALA A 40 -13.94 -18.31 1.46
C ALA A 40 -13.31 -17.09 2.15
N ILE A 41 -14.16 -16.20 2.67
CA ILE A 41 -13.75 -14.99 3.37
C ILE A 41 -14.39 -15.00 4.74
N ASN A 42 -13.57 -14.87 5.78
CA ASN A 42 -14.06 -14.73 7.14
C ASN A 42 -14.47 -13.28 7.37
N GLY A 43 -15.58 -13.08 8.06
CA GLY A 43 -16.08 -11.75 8.36
C GLY A 43 -17.34 -11.78 9.20
N ARG A 44 -17.90 -10.60 9.44
CA ARG A 44 -19.16 -10.41 10.14
C ARG A 44 -20.12 -9.63 9.27
N PHE A 45 -21.40 -9.72 9.60
CA PHE A 45 -22.44 -8.98 8.93
C PHE A 45 -23.07 -7.97 9.87
N GLN A 46 -23.51 -6.84 9.32
CA GLN A 46 -24.31 -5.86 10.03
C GLN A 46 -25.44 -5.38 9.14
N TRP A 47 -26.64 -5.36 9.71
CA TRP A 47 -27.77 -4.65 9.10
C TRP A 47 -27.68 -3.17 9.47
N THR A 48 -27.47 -2.30 8.49
CA THR A 48 -27.43 -0.84 8.69
C THR A 48 -28.81 -0.21 8.52
N ASP A 49 -29.68 -0.88 7.75
CA ASP A 49 -31.11 -0.60 7.61
C ASP A 49 -31.85 -1.94 7.38
N VAL A 50 -33.19 -1.93 7.43
CA VAL A 50 -34.05 -3.12 7.26
C VAL A 50 -33.85 -3.84 5.92
N ARG A 51 -33.20 -3.19 4.94
CA ARG A 51 -32.88 -3.72 3.61
C ARG A 51 -31.40 -3.77 3.27
N THR A 52 -30.52 -3.29 4.15
CA THR A 52 -29.11 -3.09 3.80
C THR A 52 -28.23 -3.91 4.73
N LEU A 53 -27.53 -4.87 4.13
CA LEU A 53 -26.58 -5.74 4.80
C LEU A 53 -25.17 -5.34 4.38
N VAL A 54 -24.31 -5.07 5.35
CA VAL A 54 -22.88 -4.83 5.14
C VAL A 54 -22.12 -6.08 5.60
N PHE A 55 -21.23 -6.59 4.76
CA PHE A 55 -20.25 -7.62 5.10
C PHE A 55 -18.91 -6.99 5.41
N LEU A 56 -18.45 -7.14 6.64
CA LEU A 56 -17.18 -6.66 7.15
C LEU A 56 -16.17 -7.82 7.14
N PRO A 57 -15.16 -7.81 6.26
CA PRO A 57 -14.16 -8.85 6.23
C PRO A 57 -13.30 -8.77 7.50
N ALA A 58 -12.94 -9.94 8.06
CA ALA A 58 -12.09 -10.03 9.26
C ALA A 58 -10.59 -9.93 8.92
N THR A 59 -10.25 -10.03 7.65
CA THR A 59 -8.91 -9.85 7.08
C THR A 59 -9.07 -9.31 5.67
N PRO A 60 -8.08 -8.61 5.11
CA PRO A 60 -8.15 -8.11 3.74
C PRO A 60 -8.44 -9.23 2.74
N PHE A 61 -9.16 -8.91 1.66
CA PHE A 61 -9.29 -9.80 0.50
C PHE A 61 -7.90 -10.13 -0.04
N ALA A 62 -7.73 -11.34 -0.57
CA ALA A 62 -6.49 -11.73 -1.20
C ALA A 62 -6.21 -10.85 -2.43
N PRO A 63 -4.96 -10.41 -2.65
CA PRO A 63 -4.60 -9.63 -3.84
C PRO A 63 -4.79 -10.47 -5.12
N ASN A 64 -4.86 -9.84 -6.30
CA ASN A 64 -4.94 -10.52 -7.60
C ASN A 64 -5.89 -11.75 -7.56
N THR A 65 -7.12 -11.61 -7.07
CA THR A 65 -8.01 -12.77 -6.83
C THR A 65 -9.39 -12.53 -7.39
N ASP A 66 -9.86 -13.50 -8.17
CA ASP A 66 -11.24 -13.58 -8.62
C ASP A 66 -12.10 -14.16 -7.51
N TYR A 67 -13.16 -13.43 -7.15
CA TYR A 67 -14.14 -13.84 -6.16
C TYR A 67 -15.51 -14.04 -6.79
N SER A 68 -16.26 -14.97 -6.23
CA SER A 68 -17.69 -15.08 -6.45
C SER A 68 -18.46 -15.21 -5.13
N LEU A 69 -19.71 -14.75 -5.15
CA LEU A 69 -20.60 -14.85 -4.00
C LEU A 69 -22.00 -15.28 -4.40
N THR A 70 -22.66 -15.95 -3.46
CA THR A 70 -24.08 -16.35 -3.55
C THR A 70 -24.82 -16.01 -2.27
N ILE A 71 -26.06 -15.53 -2.41
CA ILE A 71 -26.92 -15.19 -1.27
C ILE A 71 -27.57 -16.48 -0.76
N ARG A 72 -27.45 -16.74 0.54
CA ARG A 72 -28.01 -17.94 1.17
C ARG A 72 -29.47 -17.72 1.56
N PRO A 73 -30.31 -18.77 1.58
CA PRO A 73 -31.70 -18.68 2.05
C PRO A 73 -31.86 -18.12 3.47
N ASP A 74 -30.81 -18.29 4.29
CA ASP A 74 -30.68 -17.75 5.65
C ASP A 74 -30.85 -16.22 5.71
N ILE A 75 -30.72 -15.51 4.58
CA ILE A 75 -31.01 -14.07 4.47
C ILE A 75 -32.42 -13.69 4.92
N SER A 76 -33.38 -14.62 4.80
CA SER A 76 -34.78 -14.42 5.24
C SER A 76 -35.09 -15.10 6.58
N LYS A 77 -34.08 -15.46 7.38
CA LYS A 77 -34.28 -16.21 8.64
C LYS A 77 -35.17 -15.48 9.66
N HIS A 78 -35.23 -14.16 9.62
CA HIS A 78 -36.04 -13.33 10.52
C HIS A 78 -37.47 -13.06 10.01
N LEU A 79 -37.79 -13.45 8.78
CA LEU A 79 -39.13 -13.33 8.22
C LEU A 79 -40.01 -14.53 8.58
N VAL A 80 -41.30 -14.26 8.80
CA VAL A 80 -42.33 -15.29 9.00
C VAL A 80 -42.49 -16.14 7.73
N LYS A 81 -42.60 -15.47 6.58
CA LYS A 81 -42.59 -16.12 5.26
C LYS A 81 -41.17 -16.09 4.71
N LYS A 82 -40.55 -17.27 4.55
CA LYS A 82 -39.22 -17.38 3.94
C LYS A 82 -39.26 -16.93 2.49
N LEU A 83 -38.27 -16.13 2.11
CA LEU A 83 -38.05 -15.70 0.73
C LEU A 83 -36.92 -16.54 0.15
N LYS A 84 -37.03 -16.89 -1.13
CA LYS A 84 -35.96 -17.55 -1.86
C LYS A 84 -35.13 -16.44 -2.53
N PRO A 85 -33.83 -16.27 -2.19
CA PRO A 85 -32.99 -15.35 -2.92
C PRO A 85 -32.83 -15.80 -4.38
N GLU A 86 -32.52 -14.86 -5.26
CA GLU A 86 -32.16 -15.18 -6.64
C GLU A 86 -30.92 -16.08 -6.65
N ASP A 87 -30.96 -17.16 -7.42
CA ASP A 87 -29.85 -18.09 -7.58
C ASP A 87 -28.88 -17.53 -8.64
N LYS A 88 -28.30 -16.38 -8.32
CA LYS A 88 -27.38 -15.65 -9.18
C LYS A 88 -26.04 -15.53 -8.49
N GLU A 89 -25.02 -16.08 -9.14
CA GLU A 89 -23.64 -15.86 -8.75
C GLU A 89 -23.23 -14.43 -9.14
N ILE A 90 -22.74 -13.69 -8.16
CA ILE A 90 -22.17 -12.35 -8.36
C ILE A 90 -20.65 -12.49 -8.33
N ARG A 91 -19.97 -11.89 -9.29
CA ARG A 91 -18.51 -11.98 -9.45
C ARG A 91 -17.89 -10.60 -9.28
N PHE A 92 -16.73 -10.58 -8.64
CA PHE A 92 -15.91 -9.40 -8.45
C PHE A 92 -14.45 -9.85 -8.28
N HIS A 93 -13.50 -8.93 -8.27
CA HIS A 93 -12.08 -9.25 -8.10
C HIS A 93 -11.36 -8.14 -7.33
N THR A 94 -10.24 -8.48 -6.69
CA THR A 94 -9.28 -7.48 -6.21
C THR A 94 -8.40 -6.97 -7.35
N PRO A 95 -7.65 -5.87 -7.20
CA PRO A 95 -6.77 -5.37 -8.25
C PRO A 95 -5.83 -6.47 -8.75
N TYR A 96 -5.83 -6.73 -10.05
CA TYR A 96 -4.96 -7.75 -10.64
C TYR A 96 -3.49 -7.34 -10.55
N LEU A 97 -2.59 -8.34 -10.53
CA LEU A 97 -1.16 -8.09 -10.52
C LEU A 97 -0.74 -7.31 -11.79
N ALA A 98 -0.22 -6.12 -11.58
CA ALA A 98 0.20 -5.20 -12.63
C ALA A 98 1.59 -4.62 -12.33
N ILE A 99 2.29 -4.21 -13.37
CA ILE A 99 3.48 -3.35 -13.27
C ILE A 99 2.98 -1.93 -13.41
N GLU A 100 3.02 -1.17 -12.33
CA GLU A 100 2.55 0.22 -12.30
C GLU A 100 3.58 1.16 -12.89
N ARG A 101 4.86 0.84 -12.67
CA ARG A 101 5.97 1.67 -13.14
C ARG A 101 7.19 0.83 -13.46
N SER A 102 8.00 1.34 -14.37
CA SER A 102 9.28 0.75 -14.73
C SER A 102 10.33 1.82 -14.93
N GLN A 103 11.56 1.52 -14.59
CA GLN A 103 12.70 2.40 -14.81
C GLN A 103 13.88 1.61 -15.36
N THR A 104 14.71 2.31 -16.12
CA THR A 104 15.99 1.80 -16.57
C THR A 104 17.05 2.84 -16.32
N TYR A 105 18.20 2.40 -15.83
CA TYR A 105 19.26 3.32 -15.44
C TYR A 105 20.62 2.62 -15.43
N TRP A 106 21.69 3.38 -15.57
CA TRP A 106 23.06 2.88 -15.47
C TRP A 106 23.53 2.88 -14.02
N SER A 107 24.21 1.82 -13.63
CA SER A 107 24.84 1.73 -12.30
C SER A 107 26.15 0.98 -12.37
N LEU A 108 26.82 0.91 -11.23
CA LEU A 108 27.97 0.02 -11.03
C LEU A 108 27.49 -1.24 -10.29
N ASP A 109 28.15 -2.36 -10.53
CA ASP A 109 27.96 -3.54 -9.70
C ASP A 109 28.29 -3.22 -8.23
N GLU A 110 27.56 -3.83 -7.31
CA GLU A 110 27.76 -3.60 -5.88
C GLU A 110 29.02 -4.26 -5.34
N ASN A 111 29.39 -5.42 -5.88
CA ASN A 111 30.55 -6.20 -5.48
C ASN A 111 31.80 -5.81 -6.29
N ASP A 112 31.63 -5.36 -7.54
CA ASP A 112 32.72 -4.89 -8.40
C ASP A 112 32.40 -3.53 -9.03
N LYS A 113 32.85 -2.45 -8.37
CA LYS A 113 32.63 -1.07 -8.83
C LYS A 113 33.29 -0.73 -10.17
N SER A 114 34.09 -1.63 -10.77
CA SER A 114 34.61 -1.46 -12.12
C SER A 114 33.61 -1.90 -13.21
N GLN A 115 32.63 -2.73 -12.86
CA GLN A 115 31.65 -3.27 -13.79
C GLN A 115 30.45 -2.34 -13.90
N ILE A 116 30.19 -1.87 -15.12
CA ILE A 116 29.00 -1.10 -15.43
C ILE A 116 27.86 -2.05 -15.77
N GLN A 117 26.67 -1.73 -15.30
CA GLN A 117 25.46 -2.50 -15.55
C GLN A 117 24.32 -1.57 -15.95
N LEU A 118 23.48 -2.06 -16.86
CA LEU A 118 22.15 -1.49 -17.07
C LEU A 118 21.22 -2.15 -16.06
N ARG A 119 20.54 -1.36 -15.23
CA ARG A 119 19.54 -1.85 -14.29
C ARG A 119 18.14 -1.62 -14.83
N ILE A 120 17.25 -2.58 -14.56
CA ILE A 120 15.81 -2.49 -14.81
C ILE A 120 15.13 -2.59 -13.46
N LYS A 121 14.34 -1.59 -13.12
CA LYS A 121 13.57 -1.53 -11.89
C LYS A 121 12.08 -1.57 -12.23
N LEU A 122 11.34 -2.50 -11.62
CA LEU A 122 9.90 -2.67 -11.80
C LEU A 122 9.19 -2.45 -10.47
N PHE A 123 8.09 -1.71 -10.52
CA PHE A 123 7.22 -1.43 -9.38
C PHE A 123 5.87 -2.12 -9.64
N PHE A 124 5.56 -3.11 -8.82
CA PHE A 124 4.32 -3.87 -8.87
C PHE A 124 3.34 -3.34 -7.82
N ASN A 125 2.04 -3.44 -8.12
CA ASN A 125 1.00 -3.12 -7.14
C ASN A 125 0.91 -4.15 -5.99
N HIS A 126 1.47 -5.36 -6.18
CA HIS A 126 1.50 -6.42 -5.16
C HIS A 126 2.89 -7.04 -5.04
N LYS A 127 3.20 -7.61 -3.86
CA LYS A 127 4.45 -8.36 -3.63
C LYS A 127 4.49 -9.56 -4.57
N VAL A 128 5.58 -9.73 -5.32
CA VAL A 128 5.71 -10.83 -6.29
C VAL A 128 6.55 -12.00 -5.77
N ASP A 129 6.27 -13.21 -6.25
CA ASP A 129 7.11 -14.38 -5.98
C ASP A 129 8.37 -14.36 -6.87
N LEU A 130 9.56 -14.27 -6.27
CA LEU A 130 10.81 -14.17 -7.02
C LEU A 130 11.18 -15.45 -7.79
N ASN A 131 10.69 -16.62 -7.36
CA ASN A 131 11.00 -17.89 -8.02
C ASN A 131 10.24 -18.05 -9.32
N THR A 132 8.97 -17.63 -9.37
CA THR A 132 8.18 -17.60 -10.61
C THR A 132 8.71 -16.50 -11.52
N LEU A 133 8.95 -15.31 -10.98
CA LEU A 133 9.48 -14.17 -11.73
C LEU A 133 10.79 -14.49 -12.45
N ARG A 134 11.75 -15.13 -11.75
CA ARG A 134 13.05 -15.51 -12.33
C ARG A 134 12.92 -16.46 -13.51
N LYS A 135 11.91 -17.34 -13.52
CA LYS A 135 11.69 -18.34 -14.58
C LYS A 135 10.94 -17.78 -15.78
N LEU A 136 10.05 -16.81 -15.54
CA LEU A 136 9.13 -16.27 -16.54
C LEU A 136 9.65 -14.99 -17.20
N THR A 137 10.68 -14.35 -16.63
CA THR A 137 11.23 -13.10 -17.18
C THR A 137 12.22 -13.35 -18.31
N SER A 138 12.02 -12.66 -19.43
CA SER A 138 12.97 -12.57 -20.53
C SER A 138 13.17 -11.10 -20.92
N VAL A 139 14.36 -10.76 -21.38
CA VAL A 139 14.68 -9.38 -21.79
C VAL A 139 15.31 -9.37 -23.17
N LYS A 140 14.87 -8.43 -24.00
CA LYS A 140 15.45 -8.12 -25.30
C LYS A 140 15.96 -6.68 -25.32
N LEU A 141 17.20 -6.49 -25.71
CA LEU A 141 17.79 -5.18 -26.01
C LEU A 141 18.03 -5.11 -27.51
N ASP A 142 17.46 -4.10 -28.18
CA ASP A 142 17.57 -3.94 -29.64
C ASP A 142 17.18 -5.23 -30.40
N ASN A 143 16.04 -5.81 -30.01
CA ASN A 143 15.50 -7.09 -30.51
C ASN A 143 16.38 -8.33 -30.28
N LYS A 144 17.51 -8.22 -29.57
CA LYS A 144 18.38 -9.35 -29.22
C LYS A 144 18.15 -9.78 -27.78
N ALA A 145 18.00 -11.08 -27.55
CA ALA A 145 17.88 -11.62 -26.20
C ALA A 145 19.16 -11.36 -25.40
N VAL A 146 19.00 -10.85 -24.17
CA VAL A 146 20.10 -10.58 -23.24
C VAL A 146 19.84 -11.27 -21.91
N ALA A 147 20.91 -11.71 -21.25
CA ALA A 147 20.80 -12.32 -19.93
C ALA A 147 20.56 -11.22 -18.89
N ALA A 148 19.45 -11.33 -18.16
CA ALA A 148 19.11 -10.47 -17.03
C ALA A 148 19.30 -11.24 -15.72
N THR A 149 20.00 -10.64 -14.76
CA THR A 149 20.23 -11.19 -13.42
C THR A 149 19.33 -10.49 -12.43
N LEU A 150 18.43 -11.24 -11.77
CA LEU A 150 17.60 -10.71 -10.69
C LEU A 150 18.48 -10.38 -9.46
N LEU A 151 18.52 -9.10 -9.07
CA LEU A 151 19.28 -8.58 -7.94
C LEU A 151 18.50 -8.63 -6.63
N THR A 152 17.19 -8.36 -6.67
CA THR A 152 16.31 -8.44 -5.49
C THR A 152 16.32 -9.85 -4.90
N ARG A 153 16.40 -9.94 -3.56
CA ARG A 153 16.58 -11.21 -2.83
C ARG A 153 15.38 -11.64 -1.98
N GLU A 154 14.40 -10.76 -1.82
CA GLU A 154 13.18 -11.00 -1.05
C GLU A 154 11.94 -10.64 -1.87
N ASN A 155 10.81 -11.23 -1.52
CA ASN A 155 9.55 -10.96 -2.19
C ASN A 155 9.05 -9.56 -1.81
N THR A 156 9.08 -8.63 -2.77
CA THR A 156 8.69 -7.23 -2.60
C THR A 156 7.86 -6.76 -3.79
N ASN A 157 7.38 -5.53 -3.74
CA ASN A 157 6.75 -4.83 -4.85
C ASN A 157 7.80 -4.20 -5.79
N GLU A 158 9.05 -4.05 -5.33
CA GLU A 158 10.11 -3.37 -6.06
C GLU A 158 11.19 -4.37 -6.47
N ILE A 159 11.21 -4.69 -7.76
CA ILE A 159 12.11 -5.70 -8.33
C ILE A 159 13.18 -5.03 -9.17
N GLU A 160 14.42 -5.47 -9.00
CA GLU A 160 15.54 -5.00 -9.79
C GLU A 160 16.28 -6.14 -10.50
N PHE A 161 16.54 -5.94 -11.78
CA PHE A 161 17.40 -6.78 -12.61
C PHE A 161 18.64 -5.99 -13.06
N SER A 162 19.76 -6.69 -13.26
CA SER A 162 20.93 -6.17 -13.98
C SER A 162 21.14 -6.88 -15.30
N ILE A 163 21.63 -6.13 -16.27
CA ILE A 163 22.12 -6.62 -17.55
C ILE A 163 23.57 -6.15 -17.65
N ALA A 164 24.48 -7.06 -17.99
CA ALA A 164 25.87 -6.70 -18.25
C ALA A 164 25.94 -5.63 -19.34
N ALA A 165 26.71 -4.56 -19.13
CA ALA A 165 26.78 -3.48 -20.10
C ALA A 165 27.21 -4.02 -21.47
N PRO A 166 26.44 -3.78 -22.54
CA PRO A 166 26.91 -4.04 -23.89
C PRO A 166 28.10 -3.12 -24.14
N SER A 167 29.28 -3.69 -24.38
CA SER A 167 30.55 -2.96 -24.38
C SER A 167 30.51 -1.71 -25.28
N ASN A 168 30.94 -0.57 -24.73
CA ASN A 168 31.05 0.75 -25.38
C ASN A 168 29.74 1.38 -25.92
N GLU A 169 28.58 0.82 -25.64
CA GLU A 169 27.30 1.40 -26.10
C GLU A 169 26.90 2.59 -25.23
N MET A 170 26.79 3.75 -25.86
CA MET A 170 26.40 5.02 -25.23
C MET A 170 25.09 5.56 -25.79
N THR A 171 24.54 4.92 -26.82
CA THR A 171 23.33 5.37 -27.51
C THR A 171 22.07 4.77 -26.90
N SER A 172 20.97 5.49 -27.05
CA SER A 172 19.66 5.02 -26.64
C SER A 172 19.21 3.82 -27.49
N LYS A 173 18.69 2.77 -26.85
CA LYS A 173 18.22 1.54 -27.53
C LYS A 173 16.90 1.04 -26.94
N PRO A 174 15.99 0.47 -27.75
CA PRO A 174 14.75 -0.11 -27.23
C PRO A 174 15.05 -1.32 -26.36
N LEU A 175 14.37 -1.41 -25.23
CA LEU A 175 14.48 -2.50 -24.27
C LEU A 175 13.07 -3.04 -24.03
N MET A 176 12.89 -4.35 -24.19
CA MET A 176 11.62 -5.01 -23.93
C MET A 176 11.83 -6.08 -22.87
N LEU A 177 11.09 -5.97 -21.76
CA LEU A 177 11.00 -7.00 -20.75
C LEU A 177 9.64 -7.69 -20.89
N THR A 178 9.67 -9.02 -20.95
CA THR A 178 8.46 -9.86 -21.00
C THR A 178 8.46 -10.79 -19.81
N ILE A 179 7.38 -10.77 -19.03
CA ILE A 179 7.06 -11.79 -18.03
C ILE A 179 5.99 -12.66 -18.64
N ALA A 180 6.31 -13.93 -18.91
CA ALA A 180 5.35 -14.86 -19.50
C ALA A 180 4.12 -15.10 -18.59
N GLU A 181 3.06 -15.67 -19.17
CA GLU A 181 1.88 -16.13 -18.43
C GLU A 181 2.26 -17.02 -17.23
N GLY A 182 1.42 -17.04 -16.20
CA GLY A 182 1.65 -17.85 -15.01
C GLY A 182 2.29 -17.10 -13.83
N MET A 183 2.51 -15.78 -13.96
CA MET A 183 3.08 -14.96 -12.88
C MET A 183 2.13 -14.87 -11.68
N THR A 184 2.64 -14.97 -10.47
CA THR A 184 1.86 -14.95 -9.23
C THR A 184 2.35 -13.87 -8.25
N CYS A 185 1.45 -13.39 -7.40
CA CYS A 185 1.80 -12.53 -6.26
C CYS A 185 1.65 -13.27 -4.93
N ILE A 186 2.35 -12.78 -3.91
CA ILE A 186 2.23 -13.28 -2.55
C ILE A 186 0.82 -13.03 -2.04
N GLY A 187 0.22 -14.03 -1.40
CA GLY A 187 -1.15 -13.96 -0.89
C GLY A 187 -2.24 -14.35 -1.89
N SER A 188 -1.90 -14.68 -3.14
CA SER A 188 -2.85 -15.16 -4.15
C SER A 188 -2.45 -16.52 -4.73
N ALA A 189 -3.46 -17.35 -5.02
CA ALA A 189 -3.28 -18.57 -5.80
C ALA A 189 -3.52 -18.36 -7.31
N ARG A 190 -4.01 -17.19 -7.71
CA ARG A 190 -4.26 -16.86 -9.11
C ARG A 190 -2.94 -16.56 -9.81
N ALA A 191 -2.73 -17.22 -10.93
CA ALA A 191 -1.66 -16.89 -11.85
C ALA A 191 -2.19 -15.96 -12.94
N ASN A 192 -1.41 -14.97 -13.34
CA ASN A 192 -1.79 -14.08 -14.43
C ASN A 192 -1.97 -14.90 -15.72
N PRO A 193 -3.13 -14.78 -16.40
CA PRO A 193 -3.44 -15.58 -17.57
C PRO A 193 -2.66 -15.13 -18.81
N ASP A 194 -2.27 -13.85 -18.86
CA ASP A 194 -1.60 -13.24 -19.99
C ASP A 194 -0.16 -12.87 -19.63
N GLU A 195 0.70 -12.75 -20.65
CA GLU A 195 2.03 -12.17 -20.48
C GLU A 195 1.97 -10.67 -20.15
N MET A 196 2.95 -10.21 -19.40
CA MET A 196 3.16 -8.79 -19.11
C MET A 196 4.35 -8.30 -19.92
N VAL A 197 4.11 -7.36 -20.82
CA VAL A 197 5.15 -6.77 -21.68
C VAL A 197 5.39 -5.33 -21.28
N VAL A 198 6.65 -5.02 -20.93
CA VAL A 198 7.11 -3.67 -20.58
C VAL A 198 8.09 -3.19 -21.63
N ASN A 199 7.72 -2.14 -22.36
CA ASN A 199 8.59 -1.47 -23.31
C ASN A 199 9.27 -0.29 -22.61
N MET A 200 10.60 -0.31 -22.63
CA MET A 200 11.49 0.67 -22.01
C MET A 200 12.56 1.09 -23.02
N THR A 201 13.45 1.97 -22.60
CA THR A 201 14.56 2.44 -23.42
C THR A 201 15.81 2.49 -22.57
N MET A 202 16.89 1.85 -23.02
CA MET A 202 18.21 2.01 -22.43
C MET A 202 18.62 3.48 -22.55
N PRO A 203 18.85 4.22 -21.44
CA PRO A 203 19.20 5.63 -21.53
C PRO A 203 20.63 5.81 -22.07
N GLN A 204 20.94 7.02 -22.54
CA GLN A 204 22.33 7.38 -22.86
C GLN A 204 23.18 7.36 -21.59
N ARG A 205 24.38 6.80 -21.67
CA ARG A 205 25.23 6.60 -20.48
C ARG A 205 25.97 7.86 -20.07
N ASP A 206 26.37 8.68 -21.02
CA ASP A 206 27.10 9.94 -20.82
C ASP A 206 26.19 11.12 -20.54
N ARG A 207 24.95 10.89 -20.10
CA ARG A 207 24.04 11.98 -19.74
C ARG A 207 23.15 11.58 -18.58
N ILE A 208 23.19 12.36 -17.50
CA ILE A 208 22.20 12.25 -16.44
C ILE A 208 20.93 12.95 -16.89
N GLU A 209 19.80 12.28 -16.77
CA GLU A 209 18.47 12.84 -17.01
C GLU A 209 17.57 12.50 -15.83
N ILE A 210 16.72 13.43 -15.42
CA ILE A 210 15.68 13.18 -14.42
C ILE A 210 14.51 12.51 -15.13
N THR A 211 14.17 11.30 -14.70
CA THR A 211 13.15 10.48 -15.36
C THR A 211 11.81 10.54 -14.66
N ASP A 212 11.82 10.77 -13.35
CA ASP A 212 10.61 10.71 -12.53
C ASP A 212 10.84 11.40 -11.18
N VAL A 213 9.77 11.94 -10.60
CA VAL A 213 9.77 12.50 -9.24
C VAL A 213 8.53 12.02 -8.52
N GLN A 214 8.73 11.28 -7.43
CA GLN A 214 7.68 10.69 -6.61
C GLN A 214 7.71 11.28 -5.21
N THR A 215 6.55 11.40 -4.59
CA THR A 215 6.38 11.91 -3.23
C THR A 215 5.64 10.89 -2.40
N GLU A 216 6.13 10.62 -1.19
CA GLU A 216 5.49 9.71 -0.23
C GLU A 216 5.76 10.17 1.19
N PHE A 217 5.07 9.59 2.17
CA PHE A 217 5.39 9.77 3.57
C PHE A 217 6.02 8.51 4.12
N GLU A 218 7.20 8.66 4.73
CA GLU A 218 7.87 7.58 5.46
C GLU A 218 7.94 7.96 6.95
N ASP A 219 7.33 7.13 7.80
CA ASP A 219 7.26 7.36 9.26
C ASP A 219 6.70 8.76 9.62
N GLY A 220 5.74 9.26 8.82
CA GLY A 220 5.13 10.58 9.01
C GLY A 220 5.96 11.77 8.51
N GLU A 221 7.15 11.54 7.95
CA GLU A 221 7.96 12.57 7.30
C GLU A 221 7.81 12.53 5.78
N GLY A 222 7.72 13.70 5.16
CA GLY A 222 7.63 13.80 3.71
C GLY A 222 8.96 13.43 3.04
N VAL A 223 8.87 12.54 2.06
CA VAL A 223 9.98 12.06 1.26
C VAL A 223 9.71 12.34 -0.22
N VAL A 224 10.72 12.90 -0.90
CA VAL A 224 10.72 13.05 -2.37
C VAL A 224 11.79 12.16 -2.96
N TYR A 225 11.41 11.27 -3.86
CA TYR A 225 12.32 10.46 -4.67
C TYR A 225 12.45 11.06 -6.06
N ILE A 226 13.63 11.57 -6.37
CA ILE A 226 13.97 12.09 -7.70
C ILE A 226 14.79 11.02 -8.42
N TYR A 227 14.18 10.32 -9.35
CA TYR A 227 14.85 9.26 -10.10
C TYR A 227 15.59 9.82 -11.32
N ALA A 228 16.78 9.28 -11.56
CA ALA A 228 17.60 9.64 -12.70
C ALA A 228 18.03 8.42 -13.53
N THR A 229 18.58 8.67 -14.72
CA THR A 229 19.15 7.64 -15.62
C THR A 229 20.46 7.04 -15.09
N GLN A 230 20.97 7.55 -13.98
CA GLN A 230 22.16 7.06 -13.29
C GLN A 230 22.25 7.68 -11.88
N PRO A 231 22.96 7.05 -10.92
CA PRO A 231 23.22 7.64 -9.61
C PRO A 231 23.86 9.03 -9.73
N ALA A 232 23.38 9.96 -8.91
CA ALA A 232 23.99 11.26 -8.74
C ALA A 232 25.23 11.18 -7.82
N VAL A 233 26.15 12.13 -7.98
CA VAL A 233 27.24 12.34 -7.02
C VAL A 233 26.66 12.94 -5.74
N GLU A 234 26.78 12.24 -4.62
CA GLU A 234 26.16 12.64 -3.35
C GLU A 234 26.82 13.88 -2.71
N GLN A 235 28.12 14.09 -2.94
CA GLN A 235 28.84 15.22 -2.36
C GLN A 235 28.28 16.56 -2.86
N GLY A 236 27.79 17.38 -1.93
CA GLY A 236 27.25 18.71 -2.23
C GLY A 236 25.82 18.71 -2.79
N LEU A 237 25.17 17.55 -2.88
CA LEU A 237 23.86 17.34 -3.49
C LEU A 237 22.77 18.28 -2.96
N ARG A 238 22.75 18.51 -1.64
CA ARG A 238 21.79 19.42 -0.99
C ARG A 238 21.82 20.84 -1.55
N GLY A 239 22.99 21.34 -1.95
CA GLY A 239 23.17 22.69 -2.49
C GLY A 239 22.71 22.84 -3.96
N LEU A 240 22.44 21.73 -4.63
CA LEU A 240 21.97 21.70 -6.02
C LEU A 240 20.45 21.60 -6.13
N ILE A 241 19.75 21.51 -5.00
CA ILE A 241 18.31 21.27 -4.96
C ILE A 241 17.66 22.37 -4.13
N THR A 242 16.62 22.98 -4.71
CA THR A 242 15.81 24.01 -4.07
C THR A 242 14.35 23.58 -4.12
N VAL A 243 13.60 23.85 -3.05
CA VAL A 243 12.17 23.58 -2.95
C VAL A 243 11.51 24.88 -2.51
N LYS A 244 10.40 25.27 -3.17
CA LYS A 244 9.59 26.44 -2.79
C LYS A 244 8.13 26.07 -2.57
N PRO A 245 7.46 26.45 -1.47
CA PRO A 245 7.98 27.20 -0.31
C PRO A 245 9.19 26.53 0.35
N ASP A 246 10.03 27.31 1.04
CA ASP A 246 11.29 26.82 1.60
C ASP A 246 11.03 25.74 2.67
N VAL A 247 11.62 24.56 2.47
CA VAL A 247 11.56 23.42 3.40
C VAL A 247 12.96 23.06 3.87
N THR A 248 13.11 22.74 5.15
CA THR A 248 14.36 22.13 5.65
C THR A 248 14.33 20.65 5.32
N PHE A 249 15.32 20.17 4.57
CA PHE A 249 15.43 18.78 4.14
C PHE A 249 16.89 18.32 4.09
N THR A 250 17.10 17.02 4.24
CA THR A 250 18.34 16.30 3.93
C THR A 250 18.24 15.71 2.52
N ALA A 251 19.38 15.52 1.88
CA ALA A 251 19.47 14.92 0.55
C ALA A 251 20.53 13.81 0.58
N SER A 252 20.17 12.62 0.10
CA SER A 252 21.06 11.46 -0.04
C SER A 252 20.75 10.70 -1.33
N THR A 253 21.59 9.74 -1.69
CA THR A 253 21.35 8.88 -2.86
C THR A 253 20.97 7.46 -2.45
N VAL A 254 19.93 6.91 -3.08
CA VAL A 254 19.48 5.52 -2.92
C VAL A 254 19.28 4.92 -4.30
N GLY A 255 20.21 4.05 -4.73
CA GLY A 255 20.22 3.54 -6.11
C GLY A 255 20.40 4.69 -7.12
N ASN A 256 19.46 4.82 -8.06
CA ASN A 256 19.39 5.95 -9.00
C ASN A 256 18.53 7.12 -8.52
N ALA A 257 17.97 7.04 -7.32
CA ALA A 257 17.15 8.11 -6.77
C ALA A 257 17.99 9.03 -5.89
N ILE A 258 17.70 10.32 -5.97
CA ILE A 258 18.03 11.29 -4.94
C ILE A 258 16.83 11.34 -4.00
N LYS A 259 17.05 10.96 -2.73
CA LYS A 259 16.05 10.98 -1.67
C LYS A 259 16.15 12.29 -0.91
N LEU A 260 15.08 13.08 -0.94
CA LEU A 260 14.92 14.24 -0.07
C LEU A 260 14.03 13.85 1.09
N LYS A 261 14.49 14.04 2.32
CA LYS A 261 13.68 13.80 3.53
C LYS A 261 13.58 15.09 4.33
N GLY A 262 12.36 15.54 4.60
CA GLY A 262 12.14 16.83 5.26
C GLY A 262 10.71 17.04 5.71
N ASN A 263 10.47 18.19 6.34
CA ASN A 263 9.16 18.54 6.89
C ASN A 263 8.25 19.14 5.81
N PHE A 264 7.95 18.35 4.77
CA PHE A 264 6.97 18.74 3.75
C PHE A 264 5.56 18.63 4.36
N ALA A 265 4.83 19.75 4.36
CA ALA A 265 3.42 19.78 4.73
C ALA A 265 2.56 19.01 3.73
N ASP A 266 1.52 18.37 4.27
CA ASP A 266 0.49 17.62 3.59
C ASP A 266 -0.46 18.55 2.81
N GLY A 267 -0.95 18.08 1.65
CA GLY A 267 -1.80 18.86 0.74
C GLY A 267 -1.14 20.10 0.13
N GLN A 268 0.11 20.40 0.49
CA GLN A 268 0.84 21.57 0.03
C GLN A 268 1.55 21.28 -1.30
N THR A 269 1.45 22.22 -2.23
CA THR A 269 2.19 22.22 -3.49
C THR A 269 3.56 22.85 -3.31
N TYR A 270 4.59 22.22 -3.87
CA TYR A 270 5.96 22.72 -3.90
C TYR A 270 6.53 22.75 -5.32
N ASN A 271 7.34 23.77 -5.61
CA ASN A 271 8.16 23.83 -6.82
C ASN A 271 9.57 23.32 -6.49
N LEU A 272 9.89 22.14 -7.00
CA LEU A 272 11.22 21.54 -6.95
C LEU A 272 12.06 22.09 -8.11
N THR A 273 13.27 22.52 -7.81
CA THR A 273 14.29 22.91 -8.79
C THR A 273 15.57 22.13 -8.52
N ILE A 274 16.05 21.43 -9.54
CA ILE A 274 17.32 20.71 -9.54
C ILE A 274 18.25 21.45 -10.48
N SER A 275 19.41 21.86 -9.99
CA SER A 275 20.36 22.63 -10.79
C SER A 275 20.91 21.81 -11.95
N GLY A 276 21.11 22.46 -13.10
CA GLY A 276 21.84 21.92 -14.24
C GLY A 276 23.27 21.49 -13.92
N LYS A 277 23.81 21.89 -12.77
CA LYS A 277 25.12 21.45 -12.26
C LYS A 277 25.10 20.06 -11.62
N LEU A 278 23.94 19.40 -11.51
CA LEU A 278 23.85 18.04 -11.00
C LEU A 278 24.71 17.11 -11.84
N LYS A 279 25.59 16.33 -11.19
CA LYS A 279 26.44 15.34 -11.85
C LYS A 279 25.95 13.93 -11.57
N GLY A 280 25.87 13.13 -12.63
CA GLY A 280 25.84 11.68 -12.50
C GLY A 280 27.22 11.10 -12.25
N ILE A 281 27.27 9.82 -11.92
CA ILE A 281 28.53 9.07 -11.81
C ILE A 281 29.19 8.79 -13.18
N PHE A 282 28.45 8.94 -14.28
CA PHE A 282 28.94 8.88 -15.65
C PHE A 282 28.68 10.22 -16.36
N GLY A 283 29.66 10.69 -17.14
CA GLY A 283 29.46 11.83 -18.04
C GLY A 283 29.46 13.23 -17.38
N PRO A 284 28.95 14.25 -18.10
CA PRO A 284 28.90 15.65 -17.69
C PRO A 284 27.69 15.94 -16.77
N GLU A 285 27.51 17.22 -16.46
CA GLU A 285 26.40 17.74 -15.66
C GLU A 285 25.05 17.63 -16.40
N LEU A 286 23.92 17.81 -15.71
CA LEU A 286 22.55 17.85 -16.26
C LEU A 286 22.36 18.98 -17.30
N GLU A 287 23.29 19.94 -17.33
CA GLU A 287 23.38 21.13 -18.20
C GLU A 287 22.34 22.21 -17.89
N ASN A 288 21.06 21.82 -17.82
CA ASN A 288 19.93 22.74 -17.61
C ASN A 288 19.23 22.46 -16.29
N ASP A 289 18.73 23.51 -15.65
CA ASP A 289 17.90 23.35 -14.46
C ASP A 289 16.64 22.57 -14.80
N TYR A 290 16.33 21.55 -13.99
CA TYR A 290 15.08 20.81 -14.05
C TYR A 290 14.11 21.37 -13.02
N GLN A 291 12.87 21.64 -13.44
CA GLN A 291 11.84 22.16 -12.56
C GLN A 291 10.58 21.30 -12.66
N GLN A 292 10.04 20.92 -11.52
CA GLN A 292 8.78 20.19 -11.44
C GLN A 292 7.98 20.66 -10.23
N THR A 293 6.67 20.79 -10.42
CA THR A 293 5.74 20.98 -9.31
C THR A 293 5.40 19.62 -8.72
N ILE A 294 5.58 19.47 -7.41
CA ILE A 294 5.26 18.27 -6.63
C ILE A 294 4.17 18.60 -5.61
N ILE A 295 3.34 17.63 -5.28
CA ILE A 295 2.26 17.77 -4.31
C ILE A 295 2.31 16.57 -3.39
N PHE A 296 2.37 16.81 -2.08
CA PHE A 296 2.18 15.76 -1.10
C PHE A 296 0.68 15.56 -0.90
N GLY A 297 0.20 14.33 -1.04
CA GLY A 297 -1.18 13.97 -0.67
C GLY A 297 -1.48 14.38 0.78
N ALA A 298 -2.75 14.57 1.11
CA ALA A 298 -3.13 14.77 2.50
C ALA A 298 -2.88 13.46 3.26
N LEU A 299 -2.18 13.51 4.39
CA LEU A 299 -2.13 12.35 5.28
C LEU A 299 -3.48 12.22 5.96
N GLU A 300 -4.05 11.03 5.92
CA GLU A 300 -5.29 10.76 6.64
C GLU A 300 -5.08 10.87 8.15
N PRO A 301 -6.05 11.43 8.90
CA PRO A 301 -5.94 11.58 10.34
C PRO A 301 -5.73 10.24 11.05
N TYR A 302 -4.58 10.06 11.68
CA TYR A 302 -4.22 8.83 12.36
C TYR A 302 -3.92 9.07 13.84
N ILE A 303 -4.43 8.20 14.71
CA ILE A 303 -4.04 8.13 16.12
C ILE A 303 -4.00 6.68 16.60
N ALA A 304 -2.87 6.26 17.16
CA ALA A 304 -2.74 4.94 17.77
C ALA A 304 -1.75 4.96 18.93
N PHE A 305 -1.81 3.94 19.80
CA PHE A 305 -0.74 3.71 20.76
C PHE A 305 0.56 3.31 20.02
N SER A 306 1.70 3.81 20.48
CA SER A 306 3.00 3.48 19.89
C SER A 306 3.35 1.99 20.05
N ASP A 307 2.76 1.31 21.03
CA ASP A 307 2.80 -0.15 21.19
C ASP A 307 1.42 -0.72 20.90
N GLN A 308 1.31 -1.47 19.80
CA GLN A 308 0.06 -2.10 19.35
C GLN A 308 -0.20 -3.46 20.02
N SER A 309 0.79 -4.02 20.72
CA SER A 309 0.75 -5.36 21.32
C SER A 309 0.57 -5.32 22.85
N GLY A 310 0.89 -4.19 23.47
CA GLY A 310 0.83 -3.97 24.90
C GLY A 310 -0.60 -3.95 25.44
N MET A 311 -1.05 -5.07 26.00
CA MET A 311 -2.34 -5.18 26.70
C MET A 311 -2.23 -4.90 28.21
N TYR A 312 -1.06 -5.18 28.81
CA TYR A 312 -0.83 -5.07 30.24
C TYR A 312 0.37 -4.18 30.53
N LEU A 313 0.15 -3.13 31.32
CA LEU A 313 1.21 -2.24 31.80
C LEU A 313 1.56 -2.61 33.24
N SER A 314 2.82 -2.94 33.48
CA SER A 314 3.31 -3.19 34.83
C SER A 314 3.45 -1.88 35.61
N THR A 315 3.05 -1.89 36.88
CA THR A 315 3.20 -0.76 37.80
C THR A 315 4.67 -0.46 38.15
N GLY A 316 5.60 -1.36 37.82
CA GLY A 316 7.05 -1.14 37.98
C GLY A 316 7.72 -0.40 36.81
N GLY A 317 6.98 -0.08 35.74
CA GLY A 317 7.48 0.67 34.60
C GLY A 317 7.49 2.19 34.82
N SER A 318 7.82 2.94 33.77
CA SER A 318 7.88 4.41 33.80
C SER A 318 6.50 5.10 33.87
N GLY A 319 5.40 4.35 33.78
CA GLY A 319 4.03 4.89 33.87
C GLY A 319 3.60 5.76 32.68
N ASN A 320 4.35 5.72 31.58
CA ASN A 320 4.09 6.52 30.38
C ASN A 320 3.47 5.66 29.27
N LEU A 321 2.55 6.25 28.51
CA LEU A 321 1.94 5.67 27.32
C LEU A 321 2.35 6.50 26.09
N GLY A 322 3.01 5.85 25.14
CA GLY A 322 3.34 6.47 23.86
C GLY A 322 2.13 6.44 22.92
N ILE A 323 1.92 7.53 22.18
CA ILE A 323 0.91 7.63 21.13
C ILE A 323 1.57 8.18 19.87
N ASN A 324 1.25 7.58 18.72
CA ASN A 324 1.56 8.08 17.40
C ASN A 324 0.34 8.86 16.90
N ILE A 325 0.54 10.11 16.48
CA ILE A 325 -0.53 11.00 16.03
C ILE A 325 -0.12 11.68 14.73
N ILE A 326 -1.02 11.70 13.76
CA ILE A 326 -0.92 12.40 12.48
C ILE A 326 -2.21 13.19 12.29
N ASN A 327 -2.12 14.48 12.01
CA ASN A 327 -3.28 15.34 11.66
C ASN A 327 -4.45 15.37 12.68
N VAL A 328 -4.23 15.04 13.95
CA VAL A 328 -5.23 15.17 15.04
C VAL A 328 -4.88 16.35 15.98
N PRO A 329 -5.55 17.52 15.87
CA PRO A 329 -5.15 18.74 16.59
C PRO A 329 -5.55 18.77 18.08
N LYS A 330 -6.51 17.93 18.49
CA LYS A 330 -6.98 17.84 19.88
C LYS A 330 -7.24 16.39 20.23
N VAL A 331 -6.67 15.95 21.35
CA VAL A 331 -6.89 14.60 21.88
C VAL A 331 -7.69 14.73 23.17
N LYS A 332 -8.80 14.00 23.27
CA LYS A 332 -9.57 13.84 24.50
C LYS A 332 -9.17 12.52 25.14
N ILE A 333 -8.60 12.57 26.34
CA ILE A 333 -8.16 11.37 27.05
C ILE A 333 -9.20 11.02 28.11
N THR A 334 -9.74 9.80 28.03
CA THR A 334 -10.69 9.28 29.03
C THR A 334 -10.10 8.05 29.70
N VAL A 335 -10.02 8.06 31.03
CA VAL A 335 -9.57 6.92 31.83
C VAL A 335 -10.79 6.26 32.47
N PHE A 336 -11.00 5.00 32.12
CA PHE A 336 -12.11 4.19 32.62
C PHE A 336 -11.60 3.08 33.52
N LYS A 337 -12.15 3.01 34.73
CA LYS A 337 -11.83 1.96 35.70
C LYS A 337 -12.89 0.88 35.66
N VAL A 338 -12.52 -0.31 35.20
CA VAL A 338 -13.33 -1.53 35.33
C VAL A 338 -13.24 -2.04 36.78
N PHE A 339 -14.37 -2.38 37.39
CA PHE A 339 -14.37 -2.93 38.74
C PHE A 339 -13.88 -4.38 38.74
N GLU A 340 -13.19 -4.80 39.80
CA GLU A 340 -12.51 -6.11 39.89
C GLU A 340 -13.46 -7.28 39.62
N ASN A 341 -14.69 -7.20 40.15
CA ASN A 341 -15.73 -8.22 39.96
C ASN A 341 -16.27 -8.30 38.52
N ASN A 342 -16.03 -7.27 37.69
CA ASN A 342 -16.55 -7.17 36.33
C ASN A 342 -15.49 -7.43 35.24
N ILE A 343 -14.19 -7.54 35.59
CA ILE A 343 -13.09 -7.68 34.61
C ILE A 343 -13.33 -8.87 33.66
N GLN A 344 -13.66 -10.04 34.19
CA GLN A 344 -13.88 -11.24 33.38
C GLN A 344 -15.05 -11.08 32.40
N HIS A 345 -16.11 -10.40 32.84
CA HIS A 345 -17.29 -10.14 32.02
C HIS A 345 -16.97 -9.11 30.93
N PHE A 346 -16.27 -8.03 31.30
CA PHE A 346 -15.79 -7.00 30.39
C PHE A 346 -14.84 -7.54 29.32
N MET A 347 -13.88 -8.40 29.68
CA MET A 347 -12.94 -9.00 28.73
C MET A 347 -13.63 -9.88 27.69
N ARG A 348 -14.75 -10.52 28.06
CA ARG A 348 -15.52 -11.42 27.18
C ARG A 348 -16.56 -10.68 26.33
N GLN A 349 -17.20 -9.65 26.87
CA GLN A 349 -18.40 -9.04 26.28
C GLN A 349 -18.29 -7.55 26.01
N GLY A 350 -17.34 -6.85 26.64
CA GLY A 350 -17.05 -5.43 26.37
C GLY A 350 -16.39 -5.19 25.00
N LYS A 351 -16.36 -6.24 24.15
CA LYS A 351 -15.76 -6.19 22.83
C LYS A 351 -16.65 -5.53 21.77
N GLN A 352 -16.47 -4.22 21.57
CA GLN A 352 -16.96 -3.49 20.41
C GLN A 352 -15.92 -3.37 19.28
N TRP A 353 -16.34 -3.67 18.07
CA TRP A 353 -15.54 -3.46 16.86
C TRP A 353 -15.98 -2.14 16.22
N ASP A 354 -15.02 -1.35 15.77
CA ASP A 354 -15.23 -0.09 15.06
C ASP A 354 -14.52 -0.17 13.71
N TRP A 355 -15.07 0.49 12.70
CA TRP A 355 -14.56 0.46 11.35
C TRP A 355 -14.73 1.81 10.66
N SER A 356 -13.70 2.23 9.93
CA SER A 356 -13.72 3.42 9.08
C SER A 356 -13.27 3.07 7.66
N TYR A 357 -13.70 3.91 6.72
CA TYR A 357 -13.24 3.95 5.35
C TYR A 357 -12.51 5.26 5.13
N GLU A 358 -11.28 5.17 4.65
CA GLU A 358 -10.38 6.30 4.42
C GLU A 358 -9.61 5.94 3.13
N ASP A 359 -9.71 6.79 2.10
CA ASP A 359 -9.15 6.61 0.74
C ASP A 359 -9.22 5.19 0.12
N ASP A 360 -10.41 4.57 0.18
CA ASP A 360 -10.69 3.17 -0.26
C ASP A 360 -10.01 2.06 0.55
N ASP A 361 -9.21 2.42 1.56
CA ASP A 361 -8.68 1.53 2.59
C ASP A 361 -9.65 1.41 3.79
N TYR A 362 -9.75 0.20 4.34
CA TYR A 362 -10.56 -0.15 5.51
C TYR A 362 -9.66 -0.44 6.70
N HIS A 363 -9.97 0.25 7.78
CA HIS A 363 -9.33 0.07 9.06
C HIS A 363 -10.33 -0.56 10.02
N ASP A 364 -10.08 -1.81 10.45
CA ASP A 364 -10.79 -2.41 11.58
C ASP A 364 -10.00 -2.21 12.87
N SER A 365 -10.69 -1.74 13.90
CA SER A 365 -10.14 -1.68 15.23
C SER A 365 -11.10 -2.32 16.21
N TYR A 366 -10.54 -3.03 17.18
CA TYR A 366 -11.29 -3.59 18.27
C TYR A 366 -11.06 -2.72 19.51
N SER A 367 -12.12 -2.16 20.06
CA SER A 367 -12.08 -1.34 21.27
C SER A 367 -12.92 -1.91 22.40
N TYR A 368 -12.47 -1.66 23.62
CA TYR A 368 -13.27 -1.94 24.81
C TYR A 368 -14.19 -0.74 25.06
N SER A 369 -15.49 -0.94 24.89
CA SER A 369 -16.45 0.15 25.07
C SER A 369 -16.50 0.58 26.53
N LEU A 370 -16.55 1.89 26.77
CA LEU A 370 -16.66 2.46 28.11
C LEU A 370 -18.09 2.32 28.63
N ASN A 371 -18.47 1.11 29.04
CA ASN A 371 -19.82 0.81 29.53
C ASN A 371 -19.85 0.83 31.08
N GLU A 372 -20.69 1.71 31.63
CA GLU A 372 -20.89 1.92 33.08
C GLU A 372 -21.40 0.68 33.84
N ASP A 373 -21.97 -0.31 33.14
CA ASP A 373 -22.32 -1.61 33.71
C ASP A 373 -21.09 -2.37 34.24
N TYR A 374 -19.92 -2.11 33.64
CA TYR A 374 -18.66 -2.80 33.97
C TYR A 374 -17.72 -1.96 34.84
N GLY A 375 -17.90 -0.63 34.89
CA GLY A 375 -16.94 0.27 35.53
C GLY A 375 -17.40 1.72 35.58
N LYS A 376 -16.46 2.65 35.74
CA LYS A 376 -16.74 4.09 35.67
C LYS A 376 -15.60 4.90 35.10
N ILE A 377 -15.91 6.03 34.47
CA ILE A 377 -14.92 7.05 34.13
C ILE A 377 -14.36 7.63 35.42
N ILE A 378 -13.03 7.66 35.55
CA ILE A 378 -12.34 8.25 36.70
C ILE A 378 -11.62 9.55 36.35
N SER A 379 -11.38 9.81 35.06
CA SER A 379 -10.80 11.06 34.58
C SER A 379 -11.14 11.27 33.12
N THR A 380 -11.39 12.53 32.74
CA THR A 380 -11.40 12.98 31.36
C THR A 380 -10.59 14.27 31.29
N ARG A 381 -9.66 14.36 30.34
CA ARG A 381 -8.85 15.54 30.09
C ARG A 381 -8.87 15.93 28.62
#